data_AF-A0A969SAF2-F1
#
_entry.id   AF-A0A969SAF2-F1
#
_cell.length_a   1.000
_cell.length_b   1.000
_cell.length_c   1.000
_cell.angle_alpha   90.00
_cell.angle_beta   90.00
_cell.angle_gamma   90.00
#
_symmetry.space_group_name_H-M   'P 1'
#
loop_
_entity.id
_entity.type
_entity.pdbx_description
1 polymer ?
#
loop_
_entity_poly.entity_id
_entity_poly.type
_entity_poly.pdbx_seq_one_letter_code
_entity_poly.pdbx_strand_id
1 'polypeptide(L)'
;MQACNVGDLQGLIALLAEDITLWSDGGGQVTAALKPLHGNVKVAKFLLAIRSKKLANYVSRIAKVNDQPGIINYIGDRVAAALQHRLHSVMTFDFRDNRIQSVFIVVNPEKLKQLADLNIKY
;
A
#
# COMPACT_ATOMS: atom_id res chain seq x y z
N MET A 1 -4.78 7.29 -31.36
CA MET A 1 -5.63 7.25 -30.15
C MET A 1 -4.86 6.49 -29.08
N GLN A 2 -4.40 7.19 -28.05
CA GLN A 2 -3.44 6.67 -27.09
C GLN A 2 -4.20 5.95 -25.97
N ALA A 3 -4.14 4.63 -25.97
CA ALA A 3 -4.74 3.78 -24.96
C ALA A 3 -4.02 3.99 -23.62
N CYS A 4 -4.56 4.91 -22.82
CA CYS A 4 -4.76 4.76 -21.40
C CYS A 4 -4.31 3.41 -20.82
N ASN A 5 -3.19 3.38 -20.08
CA ASN A 5 -2.93 2.38 -19.05
C ASN A 5 -3.92 2.58 -17.88
N VAL A 6 -5.22 2.50 -18.18
CA VAL A 6 -6.40 2.53 -17.30
C VAL A 6 -6.53 1.17 -16.65
N GLY A 7 -5.48 0.74 -15.95
CA GLY A 7 -5.53 -0.43 -15.07
C GLY A 7 -6.31 -0.13 -13.79
N ASP A 8 -7.53 0.39 -13.99
CA ASP A 8 -8.61 0.76 -13.09
C ASP A 8 -8.47 2.01 -12.20
N LEU A 9 -8.19 3.16 -12.81
CA LEU A 9 -8.25 4.46 -12.12
C LEU A 9 -9.68 4.82 -11.69
N GLN A 10 -10.67 4.59 -12.56
CA GLN A 10 -12.06 4.96 -12.26
C GLN A 10 -12.67 4.07 -11.18
N GLY A 11 -12.48 2.75 -11.25
CA GLY A 11 -12.92 1.84 -10.20
C GLY A 11 -12.22 2.10 -8.88
N LEU A 12 -10.92 2.42 -8.90
CA LEU A 12 -10.24 2.84 -7.66
C LEU A 12 -10.85 4.13 -7.09
N ILE A 13 -11.06 5.18 -7.90
CA ILE A 13 -11.72 6.43 -7.46
C ILE A 13 -13.10 6.15 -6.84
N ALA A 14 -13.89 5.23 -7.42
CA ALA A 14 -15.22 4.88 -6.91
C ALA A 14 -15.19 4.27 -5.50
N LEU A 15 -14.08 3.65 -5.10
CA LEU A 15 -13.88 3.07 -3.76
C LEU A 15 -13.39 4.10 -2.73
N LEU A 16 -12.85 5.24 -3.16
CA LEU A 16 -12.27 6.24 -2.25
C LEU A 16 -13.31 7.32 -1.89
N ALA A 17 -13.27 7.78 -0.65
CA ALA A 17 -13.95 9.00 -0.24
C ALA A 17 -13.37 10.20 -1.00
N GLU A 18 -14.19 11.20 -1.31
CA GLU A 18 -13.74 12.39 -2.06
C GLU A 18 -12.61 13.14 -1.32
N ASP A 19 -12.75 13.23 -0.01
CA ASP A 19 -11.83 13.88 0.95
C ASP A 19 -10.80 12.92 1.56
N ILE A 20 -10.60 11.74 0.95
CA ILE A 20 -9.61 10.75 1.40
C ILE A 20 -8.24 11.38 1.63
N THR A 21 -7.55 10.89 2.66
CA THR A 21 -6.16 11.25 2.91
C THR A 21 -5.29 10.00 2.93
N LEU A 22 -4.09 10.10 2.34
CA LEU A 22 -3.06 9.08 2.39
C LEU A 22 -1.86 9.58 3.19
N TRP A 23 -1.42 8.78 4.15
CA TRP A 23 -0.21 9.01 4.95
C TRP A 23 0.84 7.95 4.64
N SER A 24 2.10 8.38 4.59
CA SER A 24 3.24 7.47 4.45
C SER A 24 4.38 7.86 5.37
N ASP A 25 5.07 6.88 5.92
CA ASP A 25 6.10 7.09 6.95
C ASP A 25 7.54 7.21 6.42
N GLY A 26 7.77 7.32 5.09
CA GLY A 26 9.08 7.76 4.60
C GLY A 26 9.95 6.76 3.84
N GLY A 27 9.71 5.45 3.96
CA GLY A 27 10.71 4.39 3.69
C GLY A 27 11.15 4.11 2.25
N GLY A 28 11.34 5.13 1.40
CA GLY A 28 12.29 5.06 0.28
C GLY A 28 11.81 4.52 -1.08
N GLN A 29 10.53 4.16 -1.28
CA GLN A 29 10.02 3.70 -2.59
C GLN A 29 9.56 4.84 -3.51
N VAL A 30 9.23 5.97 -2.92
CA VAL A 30 9.00 7.25 -3.58
C VAL A 30 9.39 8.23 -2.49
N THR A 31 10.15 9.29 -2.80
CA THR A 31 10.39 10.42 -1.90
C THR A 31 9.08 10.68 -1.16
N ALA A 32 9.01 10.25 0.09
CA ALA A 32 7.71 9.97 0.67
C ALA A 32 6.89 11.24 0.65
N ALA A 33 5.58 11.05 0.62
CA ALA A 33 4.63 12.09 0.97
C ALA A 33 4.96 12.58 2.40
N LEU A 34 5.99 13.42 2.55
CA LEU A 34 6.35 14.13 3.79
C LEU A 34 5.17 14.98 4.29
N LYS A 35 4.23 15.25 3.38
CA LYS A 35 2.92 15.84 3.64
C LYS A 35 1.85 14.84 3.20
N PRO A 36 0.75 14.68 3.96
CA PRO A 36 -0.36 13.82 3.57
C PRO A 36 -0.88 14.17 2.18
N LEU A 37 -1.29 13.15 1.42
CA LEU A 37 -1.88 13.33 0.09
C LEU A 37 -3.40 13.34 0.20
N HIS A 38 -4.01 14.45 -0.17
CA HIS A 38 -5.46 14.65 -0.09
C HIS A 38 -6.14 14.49 -1.45
N GLY A 39 -7.33 13.90 -1.44
CA GLY A 39 -8.26 13.80 -2.57
C GLY A 39 -8.16 12.50 -3.36
N ASN A 40 -9.32 11.92 -3.69
CA ASN A 40 -9.45 10.61 -4.33
C ASN A 40 -8.65 10.45 -5.63
N VAL A 41 -8.68 11.44 -6.53
CA VAL A 41 -7.96 11.37 -7.81
C VAL A 41 -6.45 11.29 -7.58
N LYS A 42 -5.91 12.09 -6.66
CA LYS A 42 -4.47 12.13 -6.37
C LYS A 42 -4.03 10.83 -5.70
N VAL A 43 -4.79 10.37 -4.70
CA VAL A 43 -4.53 9.11 -4.01
C VAL A 43 -4.62 7.92 -4.97
N ALA A 44 -5.64 7.85 -5.82
CA ALA A 44 -5.79 6.76 -6.78
C ALA A 44 -4.63 6.71 -7.80
N LYS A 45 -4.22 7.87 -8.35
CA LYS A 45 -3.04 7.95 -9.23
C LYS A 45 -1.76 7.50 -8.53
N PHE A 46 -1.58 7.90 -7.27
CA PHE A 46 -0.43 7.47 -6.48
C PHE A 46 -0.41 5.96 -6.25
N LEU A 47 -1.54 5.37 -5.84
CA LEU A 47 -1.69 3.93 -5.62
C LEU A 47 -1.44 3.11 -6.89
N LEU A 48 -1.90 3.59 -8.05
CA LEU A 48 -1.59 2.96 -9.34
C LEU A 48 -0.10 3.07 -9.70
N ALA A 49 0.52 4.22 -9.43
CA ALA A 49 1.94 4.43 -9.72
C ALA A 49 2.86 3.57 -8.85
N ILE A 50 2.53 3.34 -7.57
CA ILE A 50 3.30 2.41 -6.73
C ILE A 50 3.07 0.96 -7.17
N ARG A 51 1.86 0.61 -7.64
CA ARG A 51 1.57 -0.74 -8.15
C ARG A 51 2.38 -1.04 -9.42
N SER A 52 2.47 -0.09 -10.35
CA SER A 52 3.22 -0.28 -11.60
C SER A 52 4.73 -0.37 -11.41
N LYS A 53 5.26 0.19 -10.31
CA LYS A 53 6.68 0.10 -9.94
C LYS A 53 7.05 -1.18 -9.17
N LYS A 54 6.08 -2.04 -8.84
CA LYS A 54 6.37 -3.29 -8.12
C LYS A 54 7.27 -4.19 -8.98
N LEU A 55 8.42 -4.55 -8.43
CA LEU A 55 9.36 -5.50 -9.03
C LEU A 55 8.72 -6.91 -9.12
N ALA A 56 9.18 -7.74 -10.05
CA ALA A 56 8.65 -9.09 -10.31
C ALA A 56 8.74 -10.08 -9.12
N ASN A 57 9.33 -9.66 -8.01
CA ASN A 57 9.52 -10.42 -6.78
C ASN A 57 8.70 -9.91 -5.59
N TYR A 58 7.71 -9.03 -5.83
CA TYR A 58 6.72 -8.67 -4.81
C TYR A 58 5.70 -9.78 -4.62
N VAL A 59 5.47 -10.17 -3.37
CA VAL A 59 4.34 -11.01 -2.95
C VAL A 59 3.42 -10.15 -2.09
N SER A 60 2.18 -9.94 -2.53
CA SER A 60 1.16 -9.21 -1.77
C SER A 60 0.21 -10.19 -1.11
N ARG A 61 -0.12 -9.96 0.17
CA ARG A 61 -1.13 -10.71 0.93
C ARG A 61 -2.14 -9.73 1.53
N ILE A 62 -3.41 -10.08 1.45
CA ILE A 62 -4.46 -9.39 2.22
C ILE A 62 -4.41 -9.97 3.63
N ALA A 63 -4.48 -9.11 4.63
CA ALA A 63 -4.49 -9.50 6.03
C ALA A 63 -5.18 -8.41 6.86
N LYS A 64 -5.58 -8.76 8.09
CA LYS A 64 -5.91 -7.78 9.12
C LYS A 64 -4.63 -7.37 9.84
N VAL A 65 -4.41 -6.06 9.94
CA VAL A 65 -3.32 -5.44 10.69
C VAL A 65 -3.97 -4.54 11.72
N ASN A 66 -3.80 -4.85 13.02
CA ASN A 66 -4.47 -4.13 14.11
C ASN A 66 -5.99 -4.01 13.89
N ASP A 67 -6.63 -5.13 13.55
CA ASP A 67 -8.07 -5.24 13.24
C ASP A 67 -8.58 -4.42 12.03
N GLN A 68 -7.68 -3.70 11.33
CA GLN A 68 -7.99 -3.02 10.09
C GLN A 68 -7.63 -3.88 8.88
N PRO A 69 -8.45 -3.85 7.81
CA PRO A 69 -8.07 -4.47 6.54
C PRO A 69 -6.79 -3.82 5.99
N GLY A 70 -5.89 -4.66 5.47
CA GLY A 70 -4.63 -4.20 4.93
C GLY A 70 -4.02 -5.13 3.88
N ILE A 71 -3.00 -4.60 3.22
CA ILE A 71 -2.17 -5.32 2.26
C ILE A 71 -0.74 -5.33 2.79
N ILE A 72 -0.20 -6.52 2.94
CA ILE A 72 1.19 -6.76 3.33
C ILE A 72 1.96 -7.10 2.07
N ASN A 73 3.02 -6.35 1.80
CA ASN A 73 3.92 -6.58 0.68
C ASN A 73 5.23 -7.15 1.19
N TYR A 74 5.62 -8.28 0.65
CA TYR A 74 6.92 -8.88 0.88
C TYR A 74 7.77 -8.81 -0.40
N ILE A 75 9.09 -8.73 -0.23
CA ILE A 75 10.07 -8.79 -1.31
C ILE A 75 11.09 -9.90 -1.02
N GLY A 76 11.43 -10.73 -2.00
CA GLY A 76 12.42 -11.81 -1.83
C GLY A 76 13.26 -12.01 -3.08
N ASP A 77 14.45 -12.59 -2.94
CA ASP A 77 15.27 -12.97 -4.09
C ASP A 77 14.74 -14.29 -4.68
N ARG A 78 14.55 -14.35 -6.00
CA ARG A 78 14.15 -15.60 -6.67
C ARG A 78 15.31 -16.59 -6.79
N VAL A 79 16.56 -16.13 -6.64
CA VAL A 79 17.77 -16.94 -6.86
C VAL A 79 18.10 -17.84 -5.67
N ALA A 80 17.60 -17.52 -4.47
CA ALA A 80 17.75 -18.36 -3.29
C ALA A 80 16.36 -18.69 -2.72
N ALA A 81 15.77 -19.81 -3.16
CA ALA A 81 14.50 -20.34 -2.64
C ALA A 81 14.48 -20.56 -1.11
N ALA A 82 15.63 -20.42 -0.44
CA ALA A 82 15.81 -20.51 1.01
C ALA A 82 15.74 -19.17 1.76
N LEU A 83 15.73 -18.01 1.07
CA LEU A 83 15.65 -16.72 1.76
C LEU A 83 14.19 -16.29 1.95
N GLN A 84 13.82 -16.20 3.23
CA GLN A 84 12.54 -15.70 3.72
C GLN A 84 12.16 -14.38 3.01
N HIS A 85 10.91 -14.29 2.54
CA HIS A 85 10.42 -13.03 1.99
C HIS A 85 10.48 -11.94 3.07
N ARG A 86 11.22 -10.86 2.81
CA ARG A 86 11.36 -9.75 3.74
C ARG A 86 10.11 -8.88 3.67
N LEU A 87 9.53 -8.55 4.82
CA LEU A 87 8.47 -7.55 4.90
C LEU A 87 8.98 -6.23 4.31
N HIS A 88 8.31 -5.78 3.26
CA HIS A 88 8.68 -4.58 2.51
C HIS A 88 7.80 -3.40 2.87
N SER A 89 6.48 -3.61 2.92
CA SER A 89 5.55 -2.56 3.33
C SER A 89 4.24 -3.13 3.86
N VAL A 90 3.58 -2.36 4.71
CA VAL A 90 2.22 -2.61 5.17
C VAL A 90 1.36 -1.43 4.77
N MET A 91 0.22 -1.70 4.15
CA MET A 91 -0.81 -0.72 3.83
C MET A 91 -2.06 -1.06 4.60
N THR A 92 -2.64 -0.12 5.33
CA THR A 92 -3.94 -0.30 6.00
C THR A 92 -4.95 0.71 5.49
N PHE A 93 -6.23 0.35 5.61
CA PHE A 93 -7.35 1.13 5.11
C PHE A 93 -8.35 1.38 6.24
N ASP A 94 -8.77 2.63 6.37
CA ASP A 94 -9.91 3.00 7.19
C ASP A 94 -11.12 3.27 6.31
N PHE A 95 -12.29 2.85 6.77
CA PHE A 95 -13.53 2.89 6.01
C PHE A 95 -14.58 3.75 6.72
N ARG A 96 -15.29 4.55 5.92
CA ARG A 96 -16.49 5.28 6.32
C ARG A 96 -17.53 5.16 5.22
N ASP A 97 -18.75 4.80 5.58
CA ASP A 97 -19.90 4.71 4.65
C ASP A 97 -19.57 3.87 3.39
N ASN A 98 -18.89 2.73 3.57
CA ASN A 98 -18.45 1.81 2.52
C ASN A 98 -17.42 2.38 1.52
N ARG A 99 -16.75 3.49 1.88
CA ARG A 99 -15.64 4.09 1.13
C ARG A 99 -14.39 4.17 1.97
N ILE A 100 -13.24 4.16 1.32
CA ILE A 100 -11.93 4.32 1.99
C ILE A 100 -11.74 5.80 2.32
N GLN A 101 -11.68 6.12 3.61
CA GLN A 101 -11.44 7.48 4.12
C GLN A 101 -9.95 7.77 4.33
N SER A 102 -9.19 6.73 4.67
CA SER A 102 -7.77 6.86 5.01
C SER A 102 -6.97 5.70 4.48
N VAL A 103 -5.77 6.00 3.98
CA VAL A 103 -4.76 4.99 3.61
C VAL A 103 -3.49 5.28 4.39
N PHE A 104 -2.97 4.29 5.11
CA PHE A 104 -1.68 4.39 5.79
C PHE A 104 -0.69 3.44 5.15
N ILE A 105 0.51 3.93 4.82
CA ILE A 105 1.58 3.13 4.24
C ILE A 105 2.81 3.20 5.15
N VAL A 106 3.17 2.06 5.71
CA VAL A 106 4.38 1.86 6.50
C VAL A 106 5.42 1.14 5.64
N VAL A 107 6.56 1.79 5.46
CA VAL A 107 7.74 1.28 4.74
C VAL A 107 9.01 1.38 5.59
N ASN A 108 8.99 2.09 6.73
CA ASN A 108 10.13 2.19 7.63
C ASN A 108 10.52 0.80 8.19
N PRO A 109 11.73 0.28 7.92
CA PRO A 109 12.16 -1.03 8.39
C PRO A 109 12.09 -1.22 9.92
N GLU A 110 12.33 -0.17 10.72
CA GLU A 110 12.26 -0.26 12.17
C GLU A 110 10.83 -0.48 12.67
N LYS A 111 9.86 0.25 12.09
CA LYS A 111 8.44 0.07 12.39
C LYS A 111 7.91 -1.26 11.87
N LEU A 112 8.41 -1.72 10.71
CA LEU A 112 8.04 -3.01 10.15
C LEU A 112 8.55 -4.19 11.00
N LYS A 113 9.72 -4.08 11.64
CA LYS A 113 10.20 -5.08 12.61
C LYS A 113 9.22 -5.18 13.79
N GLN A 114 8.77 -4.05 14.33
CA GLN A 114 7.77 -4.03 15.41
C GLN A 114 6.41 -4.58 14.98
N LEU A 115 6.01 -4.39 13.71
CA LEU A 115 4.76 -4.94 13.17
C LEU A 115 4.80 -6.46 12.95
N ALA A 116 5.98 -7.03 12.67
CA ALA A 116 6.13 -8.48 12.61
C ALA A 116 5.87 -9.15 13.98
N ASP A 117 6.06 -8.40 15.07
CA ASP A 117 5.74 -8.83 16.44
C ASP A 117 4.27 -8.55 16.83
N LEU A 118 3.52 -7.79 16.01
CA LEU A 118 2.11 -7.47 16.22
C LEU A 118 1.18 -8.49 15.52
N ASN A 119 -0.05 -8.63 16.02
CA ASN A 119 -1.07 -9.57 15.54
C ASN A 119 -1.49 -9.33 14.07
N ILE A 120 -0.73 -9.87 13.13
CA ILE A 120 -1.13 -10.02 11.73
C ILE A 120 -1.98 -11.29 11.60
N LYS A 121 -3.26 -11.14 11.27
CA LYS A 121 -4.17 -12.26 11.04
C LYS A 121 -4.51 -12.34 9.56
N TYR A 122 -4.27 -13.49 8.94
CA TYR A 122 -4.60 -13.75 7.54
C TYR A 122 -6.08 -14.11 7.35
#